data_AF-A0A9E4D435-F1
#
_entry.id   AF-A0A9E4D435-F1
#
_cell.length_a   1.000
_cell.length_b   1.000
_cell.length_c   1.000
_cell.angle_alpha   90.00
_cell.angle_beta   90.00
_cell.angle_gamma   90.00
#
_symmetry.space_group_name_H-M   'P 1'
#
loop_
_entity.id
_entity.type
_entity.pdbx_description
1 polymer ?
#
loop_
_entity_poly.entity_id
_entity_poly.type
_entity_poly.pdbx_seq_one_letter_code
_entity_poly.pdbx_strand_id
1 'polypeptide(L)'
;IVKANIDVALIVLFKPRRDLRPAWVCVPLEIRAAEAITVLAGTITLTPGTVSCDLSEDGHAILVHCLHAPDPDAVRDDIKARYERRLKEIFE
;
A
#
# COMPACT_ATOMS: atom_id res chain seq x y z
N ILE A 1 1.72 12.94 -2.13
CA ILE A 1 3.14 13.25 -1.85
C ILE A 1 3.31 14.22 -0.68
N VAL A 2 2.85 15.48 -0.72
CA VAL A 2 3.05 16.43 0.42
C VAL A 2 2.40 15.96 1.72
N LYS A 3 1.10 15.65 1.70
CA LYS A 3 0.42 15.01 2.85
C LYS A 3 1.15 13.74 3.29
N ALA A 4 1.69 13.00 2.30
CA ALA A 4 2.30 11.75 2.57
C ALA A 4 3.59 11.87 3.41
N ASN A 5 4.46 12.79 3.02
CA ASN A 5 5.69 13.07 3.76
C ASN A 5 5.41 13.66 5.16
N ILE A 6 4.34 14.46 5.31
CA ILE A 6 3.93 15.02 6.61
C ILE A 6 3.47 13.92 7.57
N ASP A 7 2.63 12.99 7.11
CA ASP A 7 2.14 11.89 7.94
C ASP A 7 3.30 11.00 8.42
N VAL A 8 4.27 10.68 7.55
CA VAL A 8 5.48 9.94 7.95
C VAL A 8 6.32 10.74 8.94
N ALA A 9 6.56 12.04 8.70
CA ALA A 9 7.34 12.88 9.60
C ALA A 9 6.71 12.95 11.00
N LEU A 10 5.38 13.04 11.09
CA LEU A 10 4.66 13.03 12.36
C LEU A 10 4.82 11.70 13.11
N ILE A 11 4.72 10.57 12.39
CA ILE A 11 4.94 9.24 12.97
C ILE A 11 6.38 9.11 13.49
N VAL A 12 7.38 9.52 12.71
CA VAL A 12 8.79 9.39 13.09
C VAL A 12 9.17 10.31 14.25
N LEU A 13 8.69 11.56 14.24
CA LEU A 13 9.05 12.57 15.24
C LEU A 13 8.28 12.43 16.56
N PHE A 14 7.01 12.02 16.50
CA PHE A 14 6.11 12.11 17.66
C PHE A 14 5.57 10.76 18.15
N LYS A 15 5.71 9.66 17.40
CA LYS A 15 5.23 8.35 17.85
C LYS A 15 6.36 7.54 18.51
N PRO A 16 6.22 7.16 19.80
CA PRO A 16 7.18 6.27 20.46
C PRO A 16 7.27 4.93 19.72
N ARG A 17 8.48 4.35 19.61
CA ARG A 17 8.69 3.07 18.92
C ARG A 17 7.79 1.93 19.42
N ARG A 18 7.46 1.91 20.72
CA ARG A 18 6.55 0.92 21.34
C ARG A 18 5.11 0.95 20.81
N ASP A 19 4.71 2.08 20.23
CA ASP A 19 3.35 2.31 19.72
C ASP A 19 3.26 2.04 18.21
N LEU A 20 4.39 1.75 17.56
CA LEU A 20 4.42 1.24 16.19
C LEU A 20 3.86 -0.18 16.16
N ARG A 21 3.22 -0.51 15.04
CA ARG A 21 2.53 -1.78 14.78
C ARG A 21 2.85 -2.14 13.34
N PRO A 22 4.11 -2.49 13.02
CA PRO A 22 4.47 -2.84 11.66
C PRO A 22 3.74 -4.13 11.26
N ALA A 23 3.34 -4.23 10.00
CA ALA A 23 2.62 -5.39 9.50
C ALA A 23 2.95 -5.66 8.02
N TRP A 24 2.87 -6.95 7.67
CA TRP A 24 2.84 -7.41 6.29
C TRP A 24 1.39 -7.57 5.87
N VAL A 25 1.02 -6.96 4.75
CA VAL A 25 -0.34 -6.98 4.21
C VAL A 25 -0.29 -7.60 2.82
N CYS A 26 -0.95 -8.74 2.65
CA CYS A 26 -1.16 -9.33 1.34
C CYS A 26 -2.41 -8.73 0.71
N VAL A 27 -2.27 -8.10 -0.45
CA VAL A 27 -3.36 -7.46 -1.17
C VAL A 27 -3.67 -8.27 -2.43
N PRO A 28 -4.80 -9.00 -2.49
CA PRO A 28 -5.19 -9.73 -3.68
C PRO A 28 -5.64 -8.75 -4.77
N LEU A 29 -5.13 -8.96 -5.98
CA LEU A 29 -5.32 -8.12 -7.15
C LEU A 29 -6.44 -8.64 -8.06
N GLU A 30 -7.31 -7.73 -8.47
CA GLU A 30 -8.32 -7.93 -9.50
C GLU A 30 -7.80 -7.50 -10.87
N ILE A 31 -6.96 -6.46 -10.91
CA ILE A 31 -6.32 -5.97 -12.14
C ILE A 31 -5.31 -6.97 -12.67
N ARG A 32 -5.21 -7.09 -14.00
CA ARG A 32 -4.36 -8.06 -14.70
C ARG A 32 -3.34 -7.45 -15.64
N ALA A 33 -3.58 -6.21 -16.09
CA ALA A 33 -2.60 -5.48 -16.89
C ALA A 33 -1.31 -5.21 -16.11
N ALA A 34 -0.16 -5.61 -16.67
CA ALA A 34 1.15 -5.48 -16.01
C ALA A 34 1.52 -4.01 -15.73
N GLU A 35 1.12 -3.10 -16.61
CA GLU A 35 1.28 -1.65 -16.46
C GLU A 35 0.46 -1.14 -15.28
N ALA A 36 -0.79 -1.60 -15.14
CA ALA A 36 -1.66 -1.22 -14.03
C ALA A 36 -1.10 -1.71 -12.68
N ILE A 37 -0.59 -2.95 -12.62
CA ILE A 37 0.05 -3.52 -11.43
C ILE A 37 1.30 -2.71 -11.04
N THR A 38 2.12 -2.33 -12.02
CA THR A 38 3.33 -1.52 -11.79
C THR A 38 2.98 -0.14 -11.25
N VAL A 39 1.96 0.52 -11.82
CA VAL A 39 1.49 1.82 -11.34
C VAL A 39 0.89 1.71 -9.94
N LEU A 40 0.14 0.65 -9.66
CA LEU A 40 -0.40 0.39 -8.32
C LEU A 40 0.74 0.22 -7.29
N ALA A 41 1.73 -0.62 -7.59
CA ALA A 41 2.88 -0.86 -6.73
C ALA A 41 3.66 0.42 -6.42
N GLY A 42 3.90 1.25 -7.45
CA GLY A 42 4.54 2.56 -7.30
C GLY A 42 3.70 3.53 -6.47
N THR A 43 2.37 3.51 -6.65
CA THR A 43 1.44 4.37 -5.89
C THR A 43 1.43 4.01 -4.40
N ILE A 44 1.40 2.71 -4.07
CA ILE A 44 1.47 2.22 -2.69
C ILE A 44 2.83 2.58 -2.05
N THR A 45 3.94 2.48 -2.76
CA THR A 45 5.24 2.89 -2.21
C THR A 45 5.32 4.40 -1.95
N LEU A 46 4.55 5.21 -2.67
CA LEU A 46 4.47 6.66 -2.48
C LEU A 46 3.46 7.08 -1.39
N THR A 47 2.68 6.13 -0.84
CA THR A 47 1.85 6.40 0.34
C THR A 47 2.66 6.35 1.63
N PRO A 48 2.27 7.12 2.65
CA PRO A 48 3.00 7.22 3.92
C PRO A 48 3.19 5.90 4.62
N GLY A 49 4.43 5.55 4.93
CA GLY A 49 4.70 4.41 5.80
C GLY A 49 4.31 3.08 5.17
N THR A 50 4.24 2.99 3.84
CA THR A 50 4.01 1.74 3.11
C THR A 50 5.09 1.55 2.05
N VAL A 51 5.41 0.29 1.76
CA VAL A 51 6.31 -0.08 0.67
C VAL A 51 5.82 -1.38 0.05
N SER A 52 5.72 -1.41 -1.28
CA SER A 52 5.47 -2.63 -2.05
C SER A 52 6.75 -3.45 -2.09
N CYS A 53 6.70 -4.72 -1.69
CA CYS A 53 7.88 -5.55 -1.49
C CYS A 53 7.98 -6.73 -2.45
N ASP A 54 6.85 -7.35 -2.78
CA ASP A 54 6.84 -8.55 -3.62
C ASP A 54 5.54 -8.68 -4.41
N LEU A 55 5.60 -9.38 -5.53
CA LEU A 55 4.45 -9.73 -6.36
C LEU A 55 4.41 -11.26 -6.47
N SER A 56 3.24 -11.86 -6.29
CA SER A 56 3.09 -13.31 -6.46
C SER A 56 3.48 -13.75 -7.88
N GLU A 57 3.95 -14.99 -8.04
CA GLU A 57 4.43 -15.50 -9.34
C GLU A 57 3.38 -15.40 -10.46
N ASP A 58 2.11 -15.51 -10.10
CA ASP A 58 0.97 -15.38 -11.01
C ASP A 58 0.56 -13.92 -11.25
N GLY A 59 1.02 -12.96 -10.44
CA GLY A 59 0.59 -11.56 -10.48
C GLY A 59 -0.78 -11.31 -9.85
N HIS A 60 -1.29 -12.24 -9.03
CA HIS A 60 -2.61 -12.14 -8.39
C HIS A 60 -2.59 -11.47 -7.02
N ALA A 61 -1.43 -11.19 -6.44
CA ALA A 61 -1.32 -10.53 -5.16
C ALA A 61 -0.02 -9.73 -5.04
N ILE A 62 -0.11 -8.59 -4.35
CA ILE A 62 1.06 -7.79 -3.97
C ILE A 62 1.26 -7.82 -2.45
N LEU A 63 2.50 -8.02 -2.02
CA LEU A 63 2.89 -7.95 -0.62
C LEU A 63 3.35 -6.54 -0.27
N VAL A 64 2.70 -5.94 0.73
CA VAL A 64 2.96 -4.58 1.18
C VAL A 64 3.45 -4.60 2.63
N HIS A 65 4.57 -3.94 2.90
CA HIS A 65 5.01 -3.70 4.26
C HIS A 65 4.51 -2.33 4.74
N CYS A 66 3.90 -2.32 5.92
CA CYS A 66 3.41 -1.11 6.57
C CYS A 66 4.23 -0.81 7.83
N LEU A 67 4.66 0.44 7.98
CA LEU A 67 5.37 0.93 9.16
C LEU A 67 4.48 0.92 10.42
N HIS A 68 3.19 1.22 10.23
CA HIS A 68 2.20 1.20 11.30
C HIS A 68 0.81 0.89 10.72
N ALA A 69 0.36 -0.35 10.89
CA ALA A 69 -0.95 -0.84 10.51
C ALA A 69 -1.57 -1.57 11.72
N PRO A 70 -2.24 -0.84 12.63
CA PRO A 70 -2.98 -1.46 13.73
C PRO A 70 -4.15 -2.32 13.24
N ASP A 71 -4.66 -2.02 12.04
CA ASP A 71 -5.66 -2.81 11.31
C ASP A 71 -5.14 -3.09 9.88
N PRO A 72 -4.49 -4.25 9.66
CA PRO A 72 -3.98 -4.65 8.35
C PRO A 72 -5.06 -4.82 7.28
N ASP A 73 -6.26 -5.26 7.66
CA ASP A 73 -7.37 -5.48 6.72
C ASP A 73 -7.91 -4.13 6.21
N ALA A 74 -8.01 -3.13 7.08
CA ALA A 74 -8.36 -1.77 6.66
C ALA A 74 -7.36 -1.17 5.66
N VAL A 75 -6.06 -1.48 5.81
CA VAL A 75 -5.03 -1.05 4.84
C VAL A 75 -5.25 -1.72 3.49
N ARG A 76 -5.49 -3.03 3.46
CA ARG A 76 -5.84 -3.75 2.23
C ARG A 76 -7.05 -3.11 1.56
N ASP A 77 -8.11 -2.86 2.32
CA ASP A 77 -9.38 -2.38 1.78
C ASP A 77 -9.26 -0.95 1.24
N ASP A 78 -8.48 -0.07 1.90
CA ASP A 78 -8.18 1.27 1.37
C ASP A 78 -7.40 1.19 0.06
N ILE A 79 -6.39 0.30 -0.03
CA ILE A 79 -5.62 0.11 -1.27
C ILE A 79 -6.54 -0.31 -2.41
N LYS A 80 -7.44 -1.28 -2.17
CA LYS A 80 -8.40 -1.77 -3.18
C LYS A 80 -9.38 -0.66 -3.59
N ALA A 81 -9.99 0.02 -2.62
CA ALA A 81 -11.05 0.99 -2.89
C ALA A 81 -10.55 2.30 -3.53
N ARG A 82 -9.34 2.73 -3.17
CA ARG A 82 -8.80 4.04 -3.55
C ARG A 82 -7.92 4.00 -4.79
N TYR A 83 -7.12 2.95 -4.95
CA TYR A 83 -6.10 2.88 -5.99
C TYR A 83 -6.44 1.82 -7.03
N GLU A 84 -6.63 0.56 -6.61
CA GLU A 84 -6.88 -0.54 -7.55
C GLU A 84 -8.13 -0.28 -8.42
N ARG A 85 -9.26 0.09 -7.80
CA ARG A 85 -10.50 0.37 -8.55
C ARG A 85 -10.32 1.42 -9.66
N ARG A 86 -9.56 2.49 -9.39
CA ARG A 86 -9.33 3.56 -10.38
C ARG A 86 -8.41 3.11 -11.50
N LEU A 87 -7.41 2.29 -11.17
CA LEU A 87 -6.52 1.72 -12.18
C LEU A 87 -7.24 0.70 -13.04
N LYS A 88 -8.16 -0.06 -12.46
CA LYS A 88 -9.07 -0.92 -13.22
C LYS A 88 -9.82 -0.10 -14.28
N GLU A 89 -10.53 0.96 -13.88
CA GLU A 89 -11.27 1.83 -14.83
C GLU A 89 -10.41 2.50 -15.93
N ILE A 90 -9.10 2.63 -15.74
CA ILE A 90 -8.19 3.27 -16.71
C ILE A 90 -7.61 2.25 -17.69
N PHE A 91 -7.33 1.03 -17.21
CA PHE A 91 -6.60 0.01 -17.96
C PHE A 91 -7.49 -1.16 -18.40
N GLU A 92 -8.73 -1.28 -17.90
CA GLU A 92 -9.71 -2.36 -18.14
C GLU A 92 -11.16 -1.81 -18.25
#